data_AF-A0A952I3N4-F1
#
_entry.id   AF-A0A952I3N4-F1
#
_cell.length_a   1.000
_cell.length_b   1.000
_cell.length_c   1.000
_cell.angle_alpha   90.00
_cell.angle_beta   90.00
_cell.angle_gamma   90.00
#
_symmetry.space_group_name_H-M   'P 1'
#
loop_
_entity.id
_entity.type
_entity.pdbx_description
1 polymer ?
#
loop_
_entity_poly.entity_id
_entity_poly.type
_entity_poly.pdbx_seq_one_letter_code
_entity_poly.pdbx_strand_id
1 'polypeptide(L)' 'AEAWILAGGAHHTCYSLSLTTEYLEDFAEMFDIETLVIDKNTNIRDFKNQIRWNEAYYHLSQGFMG' A
#
# COMPACT_ATOMS: atom_id res chain seq x y z
N ALA A 1 -10.52 6.47 8.57
CA ALA A 1 -10.90 5.07 8.32
C ALA A 1 -11.13 4.78 6.83
N GLU A 2 -11.62 5.74 6.03
CA GLU A 2 -11.98 5.50 4.61
C GLU A 2 -10.85 4.88 3.76
N ALA A 3 -9.66 5.48 3.72
CA ALA A 3 -8.54 4.95 2.93
C ALA A 3 -8.14 3.52 3.33
N TRP A 4 -8.15 3.21 4.63
CA TRP A 4 -7.85 1.86 5.14
C TRP A 4 -8.86 0.82 4.66
N ILE A 5 -10.15 1.16 4.71
CA ILE A 5 -11.23 0.29 4.23
C ILE A 5 -11.14 0.11 2.70
N LEU A 6 -10.85 1.19 1.96
CA LEU A 6 -10.68 1.14 0.51
C LEU A 6 -9.51 0.23 0.09
N ALA A 7 -8.41 0.26 0.84
CA ALA A 7 -7.25 -0.61 0.63
C ALA A 7 -7.46 -2.06 1.13
N GLY A 8 -8.62 -2.38 1.71
CA GLY A 8 -8.88 -3.71 2.28
C GLY A 8 -8.06 -4.04 3.53
N GLY A 9 -7.63 -3.02 4.27
CA GLY A 9 -6.76 -3.18 5.45
C GLY A 9 -7.42 -4.02 6.55
N ALA A 10 -6.63 -4.91 7.17
CA ALA A 10 -7.08 -5.82 8.21
C ALA A 10 -7.51 -5.09 9.51
N HIS A 11 -8.24 -5.81 10.37
CA HIS A 11 -8.61 -5.33 11.71
C HIS A 11 -7.48 -5.48 12.73
N HIS A 12 -6.59 -6.46 12.54
CA HIS A 12 -5.37 -6.60 13.32
C HIS A 12 -4.24 -5.80 12.68
N THR A 13 -3.49 -5.07 13.50
CA THR A 13 -2.37 -4.23 13.07
C THR A 13 -1.17 -4.44 14.00
N CYS A 14 0.02 -4.07 13.51
CA CYS A 14 1.21 -3.94 14.34
C CYS A 14 1.47 -2.44 14.57
N TYR A 15 1.64 -2.05 15.83
CA TYR A 15 1.97 -0.67 16.20
C TYR A 15 3.45 -0.57 16.57
N SER A 16 4.13 0.48 16.11
CA SER A 16 5.55 0.71 16.40
C SER A 16 5.82 2.19 16.64
N LEU A 17 6.69 2.46 17.62
CA LEU A 17 7.28 3.78 17.87
C LEU A 17 8.71 3.88 17.33
N SER A 18 9.34 2.73 17.02
CA SER A 18 10.74 2.65 16.61
C SER A 18 10.91 2.63 15.09
N LEU A 19 9.91 2.12 14.36
CA LEU A 19 9.95 2.04 12.90
C LEU A 19 9.31 3.28 12.29
N THR A 20 9.96 3.82 11.25
CA THR A 20 9.42 4.88 10.40
C THR A 20 8.68 4.27 9.20
N THR A 21 7.92 5.09 8.48
CA THR A 21 7.28 4.68 7.22
C THR A 21 8.30 4.24 6.17
N GLU A 22 9.41 4.97 6.04
CA GLU A 22 10.50 4.66 5.11
C GLU A 22 11.05 3.24 5.28
N TYR A 23 11.23 2.78 6.52
CA TYR A 23 11.65 1.39 6.78
C TYR A 23 10.68 0.34 6.21
N LEU A 24 9.37 0.62 6.20
CA LEU A 24 8.36 -0.30 5.66
C LEU A 24 8.28 -0.21 4.13
N GLU A 25 8.47 0.98 3.57
CA GLU A 25 8.57 1.19 2.12
C GLU A 25 9.79 0.45 1.55
N ASP A 26 10.98 0.62 2.16
CA ASP A 26 12.20 -0.09 1.78
C ASP A 26 12.02 -1.61 1.86
N PHE A 27 11.41 -2.10 2.96
CA PHE A 27 11.11 -3.51 3.11
C PHE A 27 10.23 -4.01 1.96
N ALA A 28 9.15 -3.31 1.64
CA ALA A 28 8.24 -3.74 0.59
C ALA A 28 8.89 -3.69 -0.80
N GLU A 29 9.73 -2.69 -1.08
CA GLU A 29 10.50 -2.61 -2.33
C GLU A 29 11.46 -3.80 -2.46
N MET A 30 12.20 -4.15 -1.39
CA MET A 30 13.11 -5.30 -1.39
C MET A 30 12.42 -6.63 -1.70
N PHE A 31 11.13 -6.76 -1.37
CA PHE A 31 10.35 -7.99 -1.55
C PHE A 31 9.32 -7.89 -2.69
N ASP A 32 9.31 -6.81 -3.47
CA ASP A 32 8.33 -6.55 -4.53
C ASP A 32 6.86 -6.67 -4.06
N ILE A 33 6.57 -6.07 -2.89
CA ILE A 33 5.24 -6.03 -2.28
C ILE A 33 4.65 -4.63 -2.48
N GLU A 34 3.36 -4.55 -2.83
CA GLU A 34 2.65 -3.28 -2.88
C GLU A 34 2.66 -2.56 -1.52
N THR A 35 3.02 -1.27 -1.54
CA THR A 35 2.87 -0.39 -0.38
C THR A 35 1.94 0.79 -0.67
N LEU A 36 1.01 1.00 0.26
CA LEU A 36 0.09 2.14 0.28
C LEU A 36 0.28 2.91 1.59
N VAL A 37 0.79 4.13 1.50
CA VAL A 37 0.98 5.00 2.66
C VAL A 37 -0.26 5.84 2.91
N ILE A 38 -0.77 5.78 4.14
CA ILE A 38 -1.85 6.65 4.62
C ILE A 38 -1.27 7.59 5.67
N ASP A 39 -1.15 8.87 5.32
CA ASP A 39 -0.57 9.91 6.15
C ASP A 39 -1.37 11.23 6.06
N LYS A 40 -0.79 12.33 6.55
CA LYS A 40 -1.42 13.67 6.53
C LYS A 40 -1.64 14.24 5.13
N ASN A 41 -0.95 13.72 4.11
CA ASN A 41 -1.00 14.20 2.73
C ASN A 41 -1.95 13.35 1.88
N THR A 42 -2.48 12.23 2.41
CA THR A 42 -3.38 11.35 1.68
C THR A 42 -4.67 12.06 1.27
N ASN A 43 -4.89 12.15 -0.04
CA ASN A 43 -6.17 12.52 -0.63
C ASN A 43 -6.90 11.26 -1.12
N ILE A 44 -8.15 11.07 -0.74
CA ILE A 44 -8.93 9.88 -1.12
C ILE A 44 -9.04 9.69 -2.64
N ARG A 45 -9.13 10.77 -3.41
CA ARG A 45 -9.23 10.69 -4.88
C ARG A 45 -7.96 10.11 -5.48
N ASP A 46 -6.81 10.62 -5.03
CA ASP A 46 -5.51 10.20 -5.53
C ASP A 46 -5.16 8.80 -5.01
N PHE A 47 -5.52 8.49 -3.77
CA PHE A 47 -5.35 7.16 -3.17
C PHE A 47 -6.12 6.08 -3.94
N LYS A 48 -7.36 6.34 -4.36
CA LYS A 48 -8.13 5.42 -5.22
C LYS A 48 -7.46 5.19 -6.58
N ASN A 49 -6.82 6.22 -7.13
CA ASN A 49 -6.08 6.09 -8.38
C ASN A 49 -4.80 5.27 -8.17
N GLN A 50 -4.08 5.51 -7.07
CA GLN A 50 -2.89 4.75 -6.70
C GLN A 50 -3.18 3.25 -6.61
N ILE A 51 -4.25 2.84 -5.91
CA ILE A 51 -4.67 1.42 -5.84
C ILE A 51 -4.84 0.83 -7.24
N ARG A 52 -5.56 1.51 -8.14
CA ARG A 52 -5.83 1.01 -9.50
C ARG A 52 -4.57 0.91 -10.36
N TRP A 53 -3.66 1.87 -10.23
CA TRP A 53 -2.40 1.87 -10.97
C TRP A 53 -1.46 0.78 -10.47
N ASN A 54 -1.38 0.62 -9.14
CA ASN A 54 -0.59 -0.42 -8.51
C ASN A 54 -1.13 -1.80 -8.86
N GLU A 55 -2.45 -2.03 -8.77
CA GLU A 55 -3.10 -3.28 -9.18
C GLU A 55 -2.68 -3.66 -10.60
N ALA A 56 -2.79 -2.74 -11.56
CA ALA A 56 -2.33 -2.98 -12.93
C ALA A 56 -0.82 -3.28 -13.01
N TYR A 57 0.02 -2.53 -12.29
CA TYR A 57 1.47 -2.72 -12.27
C TYR A 57 1.85 -4.11 -11.73
N TYR A 58 1.35 -4.50 -10.55
CA TYR A 58 1.69 -5.77 -9.91
C TYR A 58 1.11 -6.98 -10.65
N HIS A 59 -0.07 -6.85 -11.29
CA HIS A 59 -0.58 -7.89 -12.18
C HIS A 59 0.27 -8.07 -13.44
N LEU A 60 0.83 -6.98 -13.99
CA LEU A 60 1.70 -7.05 -15.16
C LEU A 60 3.12 -7.53 -14.81
N SER A 61 3.68 -7.09 -13.68
CA SER A 61 5.04 -7.44 -13.27
C SER A 61 5.18 -8.90 -12.86
N GLN A 62 4.15 -9.50 -12.26
CA GLN A 62 4.16 -10.90 -11.84
C GLN A 62 3.77 -11.88 -12.96
N GLY A 63 3.50 -11.36 -14.17
CA GLY A 63 2.92 -12.12 -15.28
C GLY A 63 1.44 -12.41 -15.04
N PHE A 64 0.64 -12.44 -16.10
CA PHE A 64 -0.76 -12.82 -16.01
C PHE A 64 -0.88 -14.26 -15.47
N MET A 65 -1.04 -14.40 -14.16
CA MET A 65 -1.63 -15.59 -13.55
C MET A 65 -3.15 -15.38 -13.51
N GLY A 66 -3.76 -15.58 -14.69
CA GLY A 66 -5.19 -15.86 -14.78
C GLY A 66 -5.48 -17.31 -14.41
#